data_AF-A0A3B8K1L2-F1
#
_entry.id   AF-A0A3B8K1L2-F1
#
_cell.length_a   1.000
_cell.length_b   1.000
_cell.length_c   1.000
_cell.angle_alpha   90.00
_cell.angle_beta   90.00
_cell.angle_gamma   90.00
#
_symmetry.space_group_name_H-M   'P 1'
#
loop_
_entity.id
_entity.type
_entity.pdbx_description
1 polymer ?
#
loop_
_entity_poly.entity_id
_entity_poly.type
_entity_poly.pdbx_seq_one_letter_code
_entity_poly.pdbx_strand_id
1 'polypeptide(L)'
;MKIIKIINTTPHTIPFQNTVGVFYEVRPCGVIINARPVEEVARTHSSGAKLVRTRFVADPGSEEALAKLEQENPNAVIVGSTAAAQAFPGRVYAPVPAPGYEEYPPEKKRMRDDKFMVF
;
A
#
# COMPACT_ATOMS: atom_id res chain seq x y z
N MET A 1 -10.02 -19.43 12.56
CA MET A 1 -9.21 -18.45 11.82
C MET A 1 -9.99 -17.14 11.74
N LYS A 2 -9.37 -16.01 12.11
CA LYS A 2 -9.98 -14.69 11.91
C LYS A 2 -9.86 -14.35 10.43
N ILE A 3 -10.98 -14.16 9.75
CA ILE A 3 -10.99 -13.73 8.35
C ILE A 3 -10.63 -12.23 8.36
N ILE A 4 -9.49 -11.87 7.79
CA ILE A 4 -9.10 -10.47 7.62
C ILE A 4 -9.76 -9.96 6.33
N LYS A 5 -10.63 -8.95 6.47
CA LYS A 5 -11.18 -8.27 5.29
C LYS A 5 -10.11 -7.34 4.74
N ILE A 6 -9.64 -7.61 3.52
CA ILE A 6 -8.67 -6.78 2.82
C ILE A 6 -9.42 -5.97 1.75
N ILE A 7 -9.18 -4.67 1.71
CA ILE A 7 -9.75 -3.76 0.71
C ILE A 7 -8.61 -3.22 -0.14
N ASN A 8 -8.64 -3.52 -1.43
CA ASN A 8 -7.62 -3.11 -2.37
C ASN A 8 -8.00 -1.79 -3.04
N THR A 9 -7.26 -0.73 -2.75
CA THR A 9 -7.44 0.61 -3.33
C THR A 9 -6.45 0.90 -4.46
N THR A 10 -5.80 -0.14 -5.01
CA THR A 10 -4.97 -0.05 -6.21
C THR A 10 -5.80 -0.33 -7.47
N PRO A 11 -5.35 0.09 -8.66
CA PRO A 11 -6.07 -0.20 -9.92
C PRO A 11 -5.88 -1.64 -10.41
N HIS A 12 -5.11 -2.47 -9.71
CA HIS A 12 -4.77 -3.83 -10.14
C HIS A 12 -5.23 -4.86 -9.12
N THR A 13 -5.62 -6.04 -9.59
CA THR A 13 -5.88 -7.18 -8.70
C THR A 13 -4.59 -7.58 -7.99
N ILE A 14 -4.66 -7.79 -6.68
CA ILE A 14 -3.52 -8.23 -5.88
C ILE A 14 -3.65 -9.72 -5.55
N PRO A 15 -2.67 -10.55 -5.95
CA PRO A 15 -2.61 -11.96 -5.56
C PRO A 15 -2.16 -12.10 -4.10
N PHE A 16 -2.99 -12.73 -3.26
CA PHE A 16 -2.70 -13.03 -1.85
C PHE A 16 -2.56 -14.54 -1.61
N GLN A 17 -1.76 -14.90 -0.61
CA GLN A 17 -1.61 -16.25 -0.09
C GLN A 17 -1.73 -16.19 1.42
N ASN A 18 -2.59 -17.05 1.98
CA ASN A 18 -2.77 -17.14 3.42
C ASN A 18 -1.69 -17.99 4.11
N THR A 19 -1.71 -18.00 5.44
CA THR A 19 -0.72 -18.72 6.26
C THR A 19 -0.71 -20.23 6.07
N VAL A 20 -1.77 -20.81 5.50
CA VAL A 20 -1.85 -22.25 5.15
C VAL A 20 -1.54 -22.53 3.68
N GLY A 21 -1.13 -21.51 2.92
CA GLY A 21 -0.70 -21.64 1.51
C GLY A 21 -1.81 -21.52 0.48
N VAL A 22 -3.06 -21.22 0.88
CA VAL A 22 -4.17 -21.06 -0.06
C VAL A 22 -4.05 -19.73 -0.78
N PHE A 23 -4.09 -19.79 -2.11
CA PHE A 23 -4.04 -18.65 -3.01
C PHE A 23 -5.44 -18.07 -3.26
N TYR A 24 -5.55 -16.74 -3.27
CA TYR A 24 -6.74 -16.03 -3.69
C TYR A 24 -6.40 -14.61 -4.20
N GLU A 25 -7.36 -13.96 -4.83
CA GLU A 25 -7.18 -12.63 -5.40
C GLU A 25 -8.06 -11.59 -4.71
N VAL A 26 -7.51 -10.40 -4.47
CA VAL A 26 -8.26 -9.24 -3.99
C VAL A 26 -8.36 -8.22 -5.12
N ARG A 27 -9.55 -8.12 -5.71
CA ARG A 27 -9.84 -7.19 -6.81
C ARG A 27 -9.88 -5.74 -6.32
N PRO A 28 -9.61 -4.74 -7.17
CA PRO A 28 -9.83 -3.34 -6.86
C PRO A 28 -11.24 -3.11 -6.31
N CYS A 29 -11.36 -2.32 -5.24
CA CYS A 29 -12.65 -1.99 -4.64
C CYS A 29 -13.41 -0.88 -5.37
N GLY A 30 -12.79 -0.27 -6.39
CA GLY A 30 -13.36 0.86 -7.14
C GLY A 30 -12.99 2.24 -6.58
N VAL A 31 -12.49 2.31 -5.34
CA VAL A 31 -11.90 3.54 -4.76
C VAL A 31 -10.38 3.48 -4.93
N ILE A 32 -9.80 4.52 -5.54
CA ILE A 32 -8.36 4.65 -5.70
C ILE A 32 -7.85 5.69 -4.69
N ILE A 33 -6.97 5.25 -3.78
CA ILE A 33 -6.27 6.14 -2.86
C ILE A 33 -4.90 6.45 -3.45
N ASN A 34 -4.66 7.71 -3.76
CA ASN A 34 -3.48 8.14 -4.49
C ASN A 34 -2.63 9.13 -3.66
N ALA A 35 -1.39 9.29 -4.07
CA ALA A 35 -0.46 10.22 -3.47
C ALA A 35 0.37 10.92 -4.55
N ARG A 36 0.74 12.17 -4.29
CA ARG A 36 1.60 12.94 -5.18
C ARG A 36 3.04 12.90 -4.67
N PRO A 37 4.04 12.57 -5.51
CA PRO A 37 5.44 12.72 -5.14
C PRO A 37 5.80 14.21 -5.06
N VAL A 38 6.46 14.60 -3.99
CA VAL A 38 7.10 15.91 -3.85
C VAL A 38 8.57 15.72 -3.50
N GLU A 39 9.41 16.59 -4.05
CA GLU A 39 10.84 16.62 -3.74
C GLU A 39 11.06 17.29 -2.38
N GLU A 40 11.82 16.63 -1.51
CA GLU A 40 12.31 17.18 -0.24
C GLU A 40 13.84 17.14 -0.23
N VAL A 41 14.48 18.29 -0.03
CA VAL A 41 15.95 18.35 0.11
C VAL A 41 16.35 17.71 1.44
N ALA A 42 17.08 16.60 1.39
CA ALA A 42 17.53 15.88 2.57
C ALA A 42 18.84 16.47 3.12
N ARG A 43 19.82 16.74 2.25
CA ARG A 43 21.09 17.41 2.59
C ARG A 43 21.84 17.90 1.36
N THR A 44 22.90 18.68 1.56
CA THR A 44 23.85 19.04 0.50
C THR A 44 25.12 18.20 0.65
N HIS A 45 25.57 17.56 -0.43
CA HIS A 45 26.84 16.84 -0.48
C HIS A 45 28.02 17.81 -0.48
N SER A 46 29.22 17.37 -0.08
CA SER A 46 30.43 18.23 -0.06
C SER A 46 30.82 18.80 -1.43
N SER A 47 30.35 18.18 -2.52
CA SER A 47 30.51 18.69 -3.90
C SER A 47 29.55 19.83 -4.28
N GLY A 48 28.62 20.21 -3.40
CA GLY A 48 27.55 21.18 -3.67
C GLY A 48 26.27 20.58 -4.27
N ALA A 49 26.25 19.28 -4.57
CA ALA A 49 25.04 18.61 -5.06
C ALA A 49 23.95 18.50 -3.98
N LYS A 50 22.69 18.77 -4.33
CA LYS A 50 21.54 18.52 -3.45
C LYS A 50 21.19 17.04 -3.47
N LEU A 51 21.18 16.42 -2.31
CA LEU A 51 20.66 15.07 -2.11
C LEU A 51 19.21 15.21 -1.65
N VAL A 52 18.29 14.68 -2.44
CA VAL A 52 16.84 14.81 -2.23
C VAL A 52 16.23 13.44 -1.92
N ARG A 53 15.07 13.45 -1.27
CA ARG A 53 14.20 12.28 -1.12
C ARG A 53 12.82 12.59 -1.64
N THR A 54 12.14 11.56 -2.13
CA THR A 54 10.72 11.67 -2.48
C THR A 54 9.90 11.55 -1.21
N ARG A 55 9.09 12.57 -0.91
CA ARG A 55 8.01 12.48 0.06
C ARG A 55 6.70 12.35 -0.71
N PHE A 56 5.82 11.46 -0.26
CA PHE A 56 4.48 11.35 -0.83
C PHE A 56 3.50 12.14 0.02
N VAL A 57 2.68 12.95 -0.62
CA VAL A 57 1.63 13.73 0.04
C VAL A 57 0.26 13.28 -0.42
N ALA A 58 -0.66 13.20 0.52
CA ALA A 58 -2.05 12.86 0.27
C ALA A 58 -2.69 13.88 -0.70
N ASP A 59 -3.49 13.36 -1.63
CA ASP A 59 -4.44 14.18 -2.37
C ASP A 59 -5.70 14.43 -1.50
N PRO A 60 -6.24 15.66 -1.44
CA PRO A 60 -7.42 15.96 -0.61
C PRO A 60 -8.64 15.06 -0.89
N GLY A 61 -8.89 14.68 -2.14
CA GLY A 61 -9.99 13.78 -2.48
C GLY A 61 -9.75 12.35 -1.99
N SER A 62 -8.48 11.93 -1.91
CA SER A 62 -8.11 10.63 -1.35
C SER A 62 -8.32 10.57 0.18
N GLU A 63 -8.13 11.68 0.90
CA GLU A 63 -8.37 11.76 2.35
C GLU A 63 -9.86 11.53 2.67
N GLU A 64 -10.76 12.22 1.98
CA GLU A 64 -12.22 12.06 2.14
C GLU A 64 -12.70 10.67 1.75
N ALA A 65 -12.21 10.16 0.62
CA ALA A 65 -12.55 8.83 0.13
C ALA A 65 -12.07 7.73 1.11
N LEU A 66 -10.87 7.88 1.67
CA LEU A 66 -10.32 6.95 2.66
C LEU A 66 -11.15 6.96 3.95
N ALA A 67 -11.48 8.14 4.46
CA ALA A 67 -12.29 8.28 5.67
C ALA A 67 -13.66 7.61 5.52
N LYS A 68 -14.32 7.79 4.37
CA LYS A 68 -15.58 7.11 4.05
C LYS A 68 -15.40 5.59 3.98
N LEU A 69 -14.34 5.13 3.32
CA LEU A 69 -14.05 3.70 3.17
C LEU A 69 -13.79 3.01 4.52
N GLU A 70 -13.07 3.68 5.42
CA GLU A 70 -12.84 3.22 6.80
C GLU A 70 -14.15 3.11 7.60
N GLN A 71 -15.03 4.10 7.49
CA GLN A 71 -16.34 4.10 8.16
C GLN A 71 -17.25 2.98 7.66
N GLU A 72 -17.30 2.76 6.35
CA GLU A 72 -18.11 1.69 5.74
C GLU A 72 -17.55 0.29 6.01
N ASN A 73 -16.27 0.18 6.36
CA ASN A 73 -15.56 -1.08 6.50
C ASN A 73 -14.75 -1.15 7.80
N PRO A 74 -15.42 -1.13 8.97
CA PRO A 74 -14.73 -1.19 10.24
C PRO A 74 -13.88 -2.47 10.33
N ASN A 75 -12.64 -2.33 10.81
CA ASN A 75 -11.65 -3.40 10.97
C ASN A 75 -11.11 -4.02 9.66
N ALA A 76 -11.40 -3.45 8.49
CA ALA A 76 -10.75 -3.87 7.26
C ALA A 76 -9.30 -3.38 7.18
N VAL A 77 -8.42 -4.17 6.57
CA VAL A 77 -7.08 -3.74 6.19
C VAL A 77 -7.17 -3.11 4.80
N ILE A 78 -6.91 -1.81 4.72
CA ILE A 78 -6.90 -1.09 3.46
C ILE A 78 -5.49 -1.16 2.87
N VAL A 79 -5.36 -1.76 1.69
CA VAL A 79 -4.09 -1.92 1.00
C VAL A 79 -4.01 -1.01 -0.22
N GLY A 80 -2.85 -0.38 -0.39
CA GLY A 80 -2.58 0.55 -1.48
C GLY A 80 -1.19 0.37 -2.07
N SER A 81 -0.81 1.29 -2.97
CA SER A 81 0.57 1.39 -3.45
C SER A 81 1.50 1.84 -2.32
N THR A 82 2.81 1.63 -2.47
CA THR A 82 3.81 2.14 -1.51
C THR A 82 3.69 3.65 -1.33
N ALA A 83 3.44 4.40 -2.41
CA ALA A 83 3.24 5.84 -2.36
C ALA A 83 2.02 6.22 -1.50
N ALA A 84 0.89 5.52 -1.67
CA ALA A 84 -0.31 5.74 -0.85
C ALA A 84 -0.06 5.37 0.62
N ALA A 85 0.59 4.23 0.89
CA ALA A 85 0.93 3.82 2.25
C ALA A 85 1.87 4.82 2.96
N GLN A 86 2.79 5.46 2.22
CA GLN A 86 3.66 6.52 2.75
C GLN A 86 2.92 7.84 2.97
N ALA A 87 1.89 8.15 2.17
CA ALA A 87 1.10 9.37 2.31
C ALA A 87 0.03 9.27 3.41
N PHE A 88 -0.46 8.06 3.70
CA PHE A 88 -1.48 7.78 4.73
C PHE A 88 -0.98 6.74 5.76
N PRO A 89 0.11 7.06 6.49
CA PRO A 89 0.73 6.12 7.42
C PRO A 89 -0.24 5.70 8.53
N GLY A 90 -0.33 4.40 8.78
CA GLY A 90 -1.24 3.80 9.76
C GLY A 90 -2.69 3.64 9.30
N ARG A 91 -3.03 4.04 8.06
CA ARG A 91 -4.38 3.93 7.50
C ARG A 91 -4.41 3.10 6.22
N VAL A 92 -3.42 3.32 5.36
CA VAL A 92 -3.19 2.51 4.15
C VAL A 92 -1.89 1.74 4.31
N TYR A 93 -1.93 0.46 3.98
CA TYR A 93 -0.77 -0.42 4.14
C TYR A 93 -0.27 -0.94 2.80
N ALA A 94 1.03 -1.16 2.70
CA ALA A 94 1.60 -1.83 1.53
C ALA A 94 1.61 -3.36 1.74
N PRO A 95 1.29 -4.16 0.70
CA PRO A 95 1.34 -5.61 0.80
C PRO A 95 2.79 -6.09 0.97
N VAL A 96 2.99 -7.15 1.76
CA VAL A 96 4.29 -7.80 1.95
C VAL A 96 4.34 -9.09 1.14
N PRO A 97 5.36 -9.34 0.32
CA PRO A 97 5.48 -10.62 -0.39
C PRO A 97 5.51 -11.81 0.59
N ALA A 98 4.85 -12.91 0.19
CA ALA A 98 5.03 -14.19 0.84
C ALA A 98 6.49 -14.68 0.62
N PRO A 99 7.06 -15.44 1.57
CA PRO A 99 8.43 -15.96 1.42
C PRO A 99 8.61 -16.72 0.10
N GLY A 100 9.66 -16.37 -0.64
CA GLY A 100 9.98 -16.95 -1.95
C GLY A 100 9.31 -16.24 -3.14
N TYR A 101 8.53 -15.18 -2.90
CA TYR A 101 7.88 -14.37 -3.94
C TYR A 101 8.36 -12.91 -4.01
N GLU A 102 9.46 -12.58 -3.31
CA GLU A 102 9.98 -11.22 -3.18
C GLU A 102 10.37 -10.60 -4.54
N GLU A 103 11.04 -11.40 -5.37
CA GLU A 103 11.63 -10.97 -6.65
C GLU A 103 10.75 -11.31 -7.86
N TYR A 104 9.59 -11.93 -7.64
CA TYR A 104 8.70 -12.30 -8.72
C TYR A 104 8.07 -11.06 -9.38
N PRO A 105 7.76 -11.12 -10.69
CA PRO A 105 7.02 -10.05 -11.35
C PRO A 105 5.59 -9.96 -10.79
N PRO A 106 4.91 -8.80 -10.86
CA PRO A 106 3.64 -8.54 -10.18
C PRO A 106 2.57 -9.62 -10.36
N GLU A 107 2.43 -10.15 -11.58
CA GLU A 107 1.44 -11.17 -11.95
C GLU A 107 1.73 -12.55 -11.33
N LYS A 108 2.99 -12.81 -10.95
CA LYS A 108 3.41 -14.03 -10.27
C LYS A 108 3.68 -13.83 -8.78
N LYS A 109 3.63 -12.58 -8.28
CA LYS A 109 3.78 -12.32 -6.84
C LYS A 109 2.68 -13.01 -6.05
N ARG A 110 2.97 -13.27 -4.78
CA ARG A 110 2.00 -13.66 -3.77
C ARG A 110 2.24 -12.77 -2.57
N MET A 111 1.20 -12.10 -2.10
CA MET A 111 1.25 -11.23 -0.95
C MET A 111 0.71 -11.94 0.28
N ARG A 112 1.24 -11.61 1.45
CA ARG A 112 0.75 -12.11 2.73
C ARG A 112 -0.54 -11.43 3.11
N ASP A 113 -1.50 -12.19 3.64
CA ASP A 113 -2.76 -11.66 4.18
C ASP A 113 -2.73 -11.41 5.69
N ASP A 114 -1.65 -11.84 6.35
CA ASP A 114 -1.45 -11.77 7.80
C ASP A 114 -0.43 -10.70 8.22
N LYS A 115 0.28 -10.10 7.27
CA LYS A 115 1.36 -9.14 7.52
C LYS A 115 1.40 -8.06 6.45
N PHE A 116 1.40 -6.80 6.88
CA PHE A 116 1.41 -5.64 6.02
C PHE A 116 2.54 -4.67 6.43
N MET A 117 2.97 -3.85 5.48
CA MET A 117 4.03 -2.85 5.68
C MET A 117 3.40 -1.49 5.98
N VAL A 118 3.97 -0.81 6.97
CA VAL A 118 3.68 0.57 7.36
C VAL A 118 4.95 1.40 7.23
N PHE A 119 4.81 2.70 6.99
CA PHE A 119 5.90 3.67 6.81
C PHE A 119 5.84 4.80 7.83
#